data_AF-A0A9X1A921-F1
#
_entry.id   AF-A0A9X1A921-F1
#
_cell.length_a   1.000
_cell.length_b   1.000
_cell.length_c   1.000
_cell.angle_alpha   90.00
_cell.angle_beta   90.00
_cell.angle_gamma   90.00
#
_symmetry.space_group_name_H-M   'P 1'
#
loop_
_entity.id
_entity.type
_entity.pdbx_description
1 polymer ?
#
loop_
_entity_poly.entity_id
_entity_poly.type
_entity_poly.pdbx_seq_one_letter_code
_entity_poly.pdbx_strand_id
1 'polypeptide(L)'
;MPLAEYGWIVVAAAVEELVFRGVIQTRLAERWGPALAIGVTSVAFLVIHFPGWVLLAAMPDATTMASVFLIGLVCGWLRHRTGSLWPAIAAHAANNFGALL
;
A
#
# COMPACT_ATOMS: atom_id res chain seq x y z
N MET A 1 16.14 16.23 5.28
CA MET A 1 15.70 15.87 3.92
C MET A 1 15.13 17.11 3.24
N PRO A 2 15.46 17.41 1.98
CA PRO A 2 14.85 18.50 1.21
C PRO A 2 13.33 18.36 1.07
N LEU A 3 12.60 19.48 0.97
CA LEU A 3 11.13 19.53 0.80
C LEU A 3 10.61 18.65 -0.36
N ALA A 4 11.40 18.51 -1.43
CA ALA A 4 11.06 17.70 -2.59
C ALA A 4 10.93 16.19 -2.28
N GLU A 5 11.72 15.68 -1.32
CA GLU A 5 11.70 14.25 -0.96
C GLU A 5 10.42 13.87 -0.22
N TYR A 6 9.89 14.77 0.62
CA TYR A 6 8.60 14.59 1.28
C TYR A 6 7.44 14.56 0.28
N GLY A 7 7.52 15.35 -0.80
CA GLY A 7 6.54 15.34 -1.88
C GLY A 7 6.47 13.98 -2.59
N TRP A 8 7.64 13.34 -2.80
CA TRP A 8 7.70 12.06 -3.49
C TRP A 8 7.06 10.91 -2.70
N ILE A 9 7.20 10.91 -1.37
CA ILE A 9 6.60 9.91 -0.48
C ILE A 9 5.06 9.92 -0.59
N VAL A 10 4.46 11.12 -0.62
CA VAL A 10 3.01 11.26 -0.72
C VAL A 10 2.53 10.89 -2.12
N VAL A 11 3.24 11.32 -3.17
CA VAL A 11 2.87 11.01 -4.55
C VAL A 11 2.97 9.51 -4.82
N ALA A 12 4.04 8.85 -4.37
CA ALA A 12 4.18 7.40 -4.49
C ALA A 12 3.03 6.66 -3.81
N ALA A 13 2.73 6.99 -2.54
CA ALA A 13 1.60 6.41 -1.82
C ALA A 13 0.27 6.65 -2.56
N ALA A 14 0.02 7.84 -3.10
CA ALA A 14 -1.19 8.13 -3.85
C ALA A 14 -1.31 7.30 -5.14
N VAL A 15 -0.23 7.13 -5.89
CA VAL A 15 -0.20 6.32 -7.12
C VAL A 15 -0.43 4.85 -6.78
N GLU A 16 0.24 4.34 -5.76
CA GLU A 16 0.09 2.96 -5.31
C GLU A 16 -1.35 2.67 -4.85
N GLU A 17 -1.94 3.55 -4.05
CA GLU A 17 -3.34 3.41 -3.62
C GLU A 17 -4.32 3.52 -4.79
N LEU A 18 -4.06 4.40 -5.77
CA LEU A 18 -4.89 4.48 -6.98
C LEU A 18 -4.86 3.16 -7.76
N VAL A 19 -3.70 2.54 -7.94
CA VAL A 19 -3.58 1.28 -8.69
C VAL A 19 -4.20 0.13 -7.90
N PHE A 20 -3.73 -0.11 -6.68
CA PHE A 20 -4.11 -1.30 -5.91
C PHE A 20 -5.54 -1.20 -5.39
N ARG A 21 -5.94 -0.06 -4.84
CA ARG A 21 -7.24 0.10 -4.18
C ARG A 21 -8.24 0.66 -5.19
N GLY A 22 -7.84 1.72 -5.91
CA GLY A 22 -8.64 2.37 -6.95
C GLY A 22 -9.12 1.40 -8.03
N VAL A 23 -8.18 0.66 -8.63
CA VAL A 23 -8.48 -0.22 -9.77
C VAL A 23 -8.61 -1.68 -9.35
N ILE A 24 -7.54 -2.31 -8.87
CA ILE A 24 -7.48 -3.77 -8.73
C ILE A 24 -8.46 -4.28 -7.68
N GLN A 25 -8.43 -3.72 -6.46
CA GLN A 25 -9.31 -4.13 -5.36
C GLN A 25 -10.78 -3.90 -5.72
N THR A 26 -11.09 -2.77 -6.38
CA THR A 26 -12.46 -2.45 -6.77
C THR A 26 -13.02 -3.51 -7.72
N ARG A 27 -12.27 -3.86 -8.77
CA ARG A 27 -12.68 -4.91 -9.73
C ARG A 27 -12.79 -6.29 -9.10
N LEU A 28 -11.87 -6.64 -8.20
CA LEU A 28 -11.93 -7.91 -7.47
C LEU A 28 -13.14 -7.95 -6.52
N ALA A 29 -13.45 -6.83 -5.85
CA ALA A 29 -14.56 -6.75 -4.92
C ALA A 29 -15.91 -6.87 -5.64
N GLU A 30 -16.06 -6.27 -6.82
CA GLU A 30 -17.24 -6.41 -7.69
C GLU A 30 -17.51 -7.87 -8.08
N ARG A 31 -16.46 -8.66 -8.28
CA ARG A 31 -16.58 -10.05 -8.77
C ARG A 31 -16.65 -11.09 -7.65
N TRP A 32 -15.87 -10.92 -6.59
CA TRP A 32 -15.62 -11.96 -5.58
C TRP A 32 -15.79 -11.47 -4.13
N GLY A 33 -16.23 -10.23 -3.94
CA GLY A 33 -16.50 -9.67 -2.62
C GLY A 33 -15.30 -8.98 -1.96
N PRO A 34 -15.56 -8.08 -1.00
CA PRO A 34 -14.57 -7.16 -0.47
C PRO A 34 -13.48 -7.84 0.36
N ALA A 35 -13.82 -8.86 1.16
CA ALA A 35 -12.84 -9.54 2.01
C ALA A 35 -11.74 -10.22 1.20
N LEU A 36 -12.11 -10.94 0.13
CA LEU A 36 -11.17 -11.59 -0.76
C LEU A 36 -10.35 -10.56 -1.55
N ALA A 37 -11.01 -9.51 -2.05
CA ALA A 37 -10.33 -8.42 -2.74
C ALA A 37 -9.23 -7.78 -1.88
N ILE A 38 -9.55 -7.41 -0.63
CA ILE A 38 -8.61 -6.80 0.32
C ILE A 38 -7.42 -7.74 0.58
N GLY A 39 -7.68 -9.02 0.87
CA GLY A 39 -6.62 -9.99 1.13
C GLY A 39 -5.69 -10.17 -0.07
N VAL A 40 -6.26 -10.41 -1.25
CA VAL A 40 -5.50 -10.61 -2.51
C VAL A 40 -4.69 -9.38 -2.86
N THR A 41 -5.28 -8.18 -2.82
CA THR A 41 -4.52 -6.97 -3.14
C THR A 41 -3.46 -6.64 -2.11
N SER A 42 -3.62 -7.03 -0.84
CA SER A 42 -2.58 -6.83 0.19
C SER A 42 -1.39 -7.77 -0.01
N VAL A 43 -1.63 -9.02 -0.41
CA VAL A 43 -0.56 -9.95 -0.81
C VAL A 43 0.14 -9.46 -2.07
N ALA A 44 -0.61 -9.06 -3.10
CA ALA A 44 -0.05 -8.51 -4.33
C ALA A 44 0.78 -7.24 -4.07
N PHE A 45 0.31 -6.39 -3.15
CA PHE A 45 1.01 -5.21 -2.71
C PHE A 45 2.35 -5.57 -2.05
N LEU A 46 2.40 -6.55 -1.14
CA LEU A 46 3.68 -7.04 -0.62
C LEU A 46 4.60 -7.58 -1.73
N VAL A 47 4.08 -8.41 -2.63
CA VAL A 47 4.86 -9.07 -3.67
C VAL A 47 5.50 -8.07 -4.65
N ILE A 48 4.83 -6.96 -4.99
CA ILE A 48 5.36 -5.99 -5.95
C ILE A 48 6.61 -5.26 -5.43
N HIS A 49 6.91 -5.32 -4.13
CA HIS A 49 8.12 -4.72 -3.56
C HIS A 49 9.38 -5.56 -3.77
N PHE A 50 9.24 -6.87 -4.00
CA PHE A 50 10.38 -7.78 -4.14
C PHE A 50 11.38 -7.39 -5.24
N PRO A 51 10.95 -7.02 -6.47
CA PRO A 51 11.89 -6.57 -7.49
C PRO A 51 12.75 -5.39 -7.03
N GLY A 52 12.17 -4.43 -6.29
CA GLY A 52 12.89 -3.30 -5.73
C GLY A 52 13.90 -3.71 -4.67
N TRP A 53 13.50 -4.58 -3.73
CA TRP A 53 14.40 -5.11 -2.70
C TRP A 53 15.58 -5.89 -3.27
N VAL A 54 15.35 -6.69 -4.32
CA VAL A 54 16.40 -7.43 -5.02
C VAL A 54 17.35 -6.46 -5.73
N LEU A 55 16.82 -5.51 -6.51
CA LEU A 55 17.63 -4.56 -7.28
C LEU A 55 18.52 -3.69 -6.38
N LEU A 56 18.02 -3.31 -5.20
CA LEU A 56 18.74 -2.48 -4.23
C LEU A 56 19.59 -3.28 -3.25
N ALA A 57 19.66 -4.61 -3.38
CA ALA A 57 20.31 -5.50 -2.42
C ALA A 57 19.85 -5.28 -0.96
N ALA A 58 18.57 -4.93 -0.78
CA ALA A 58 17.95 -4.54 0.49
C ALA A 58 16.82 -5.51 0.84
N MET A 59 17.14 -6.80 0.96
CA MET A 59 16.15 -7.82 1.31
C MET A 59 15.55 -7.54 2.69
N PRO A 60 14.21 -7.52 2.82
CA PRO A 60 13.56 -7.22 4.09
C PRO A 60 13.66 -8.41 5.04
N ASP A 61 13.49 -8.12 6.32
CA ASP A 61 13.21 -9.13 7.33
C ASP A 61 11.70 -9.42 7.42
N ALA A 62 11.33 -10.40 8.25
CA ALA A 62 9.93 -10.77 8.44
C ALA A 62 9.07 -9.63 9.01
N THR A 63 9.67 -8.73 9.81
CA THR A 63 8.93 -7.61 10.42
C THR A 63 8.56 -6.55 9.38
N THR A 64 9.49 -6.23 8.46
CA THR A 64 9.24 -5.31 7.34
C THR A 64 8.20 -5.89 6.39
N MET A 65 8.30 -7.18 6.05
CA MET A 65 7.30 -7.84 5.21
C MET A 65 5.91 -7.84 5.85
N ALA A 66 5.83 -8.11 7.15
CA ALA A 66 4.59 -8.04 7.90
C ALA A 66 4.02 -6.61 7.90
N SER A 67 4.86 -5.59 8.10
CA SER A 67 4.46 -4.19 8.04
C SER A 67 3.81 -3.82 6.69
N VAL A 68 4.47 -4.16 5.58
CA VAL A 68 3.96 -3.90 4.21
C VAL A 68 2.62 -4.61 3.95
N PHE A 69 2.48 -5.84 4.43
CA PHE A 69 1.22 -6.57 4.32
C PHE A 69 0.11 -5.94 5.18
N LEU A 70 0.41 -5.60 6.43
CA LEU A 70 -0.55 -5.01 7.38
C LEU A 70 -1.02 -3.63 6.93
N ILE A 71 -0.13 -2.75 6.48
CA ILE A 71 -0.55 -1.46 5.91
C ILE A 71 -1.42 -1.69 4.67
N GLY A 72 -1.12 -2.72 3.88
CA GLY A 72 -1.93 -3.11 2.74
C GLY A 72 -3.37 -3.48 3.12
N LEU A 73 -3.53 -4.26 4.20
CA LEU A 73 -4.84 -4.62 4.77
C LEU A 73 -5.59 -3.41 5.31
N VAL A 74 -4.90 -2.54 6.06
CA VAL A 74 -5.48 -1.30 6.62
C VAL A 74 -6.00 -0.40 5.51
N CYS A 75 -5.18 -0.16 4.48
CA CYS A 75 -5.56 0.66 3.33
C CYS A 75 -6.74 0.06 2.56
N GLY A 76 -6.72 -1.26 2.34
CA GLY A 76 -7.81 -1.96 1.68
C GLY A 76 -9.12 -1.88 2.45
N TRP A 77 -9.07 -2.04 3.78
CA TRP A 77 -10.22 -1.89 4.66
C TRP A 77 -10.74 -0.44 4.70
N LEU A 78 -9.85 0.55 4.80
CA LEU A 78 -10.20 1.97 4.77
C LEU A 78 -10.91 2.35 3.47
N ARG A 79 -10.38 1.89 2.33
CA ARG A 79 -11.05 2.10 1.04
C ARG A 79 -12.43 1.46 1.02
N HIS A 80 -12.55 0.22 1.47
CA HIS A 80 -13.84 -0.49 1.46
C HIS A 80 -14.87 0.20 2.37
N ARG A 81 -14.48 0.58 3.59
CA ARG A 81 -15.37 1.19 4.58
C ARG A 81 -15.81 2.59 4.16
N THR A 82 -14.88 3.40 3.65
CA THR A 82 -15.15 4.83 3.39
C THR A 82 -15.58 5.15 1.96
N GLY A 83 -15.35 4.24 1.00
CA GLY A 83 -15.54 4.48 -0.43
C GLY A 83 -14.52 5.45 -1.04
N SER A 84 -13.67 6.10 -0.23
CA SER A 84 -12.69 7.10 -0.63
C SER A 84 -11.27 6.54 -0.60
N LEU A 85 -10.39 7.07 -1.46
CA LEU A 85 -8.96 6.76 -1.44
C LEU A 85 -8.19 7.59 -0.40
N TRP A 86 -8.67 8.79 -0.06
CA TRP A 86 -7.93 9.72 0.80
C TRP A 86 -7.52 9.14 2.17
N PRO A 87 -8.38 8.39 2.88
CA PRO A 87 -7.98 7.78 4.16
C PRO A 87 -6.85 6.75 4.00
N ALA A 88 -6.90 5.95 2.93
CA ALA A 88 -5.85 4.97 2.64
C ALA A 88 -4.53 5.67 2.26
N ILE A 89 -4.59 6.70 1.42
CA ILE A 89 -3.43 7.52 1.04
C ILE A 89 -2.79 8.15 2.28
N ALA A 90 -3.59 8.72 3.17
CA ALA A 90 -3.09 9.34 4.40
C ALA A 90 -2.42 8.32 5.33
N ALA A 91 -3.05 7.16 5.55
CA ALA A 91 -2.48 6.09 6.37
C ALA A 91 -1.17 5.53 5.79
N HIS A 92 -1.14 5.31 4.47
CA HIS A 92 0.03 4.81 3.78
C HIS A 92 1.18 5.83 3.79
N ALA A 93 0.91 7.10 3.48
CA ALA A 93 1.92 8.15 3.58
C ALA A 93 2.47 8.28 5.02
N ALA A 94 1.60 8.21 6.04
CA ALA A 94 2.03 8.23 7.44
C ALA A 94 2.93 7.03 7.80
N ASN A 95 2.61 5.84 7.31
CA ASN A 95 3.46 4.65 7.46
C ASN A 95 4.84 4.86 6.82
N ASN A 96 4.88 5.41 5.61
CA ASN A 96 6.13 5.67 4.90
C ASN A 96 6.97 6.72 5.61
N PHE A 97 6.37 7.77 6.17
CA PHE A 97 7.09 8.73 7.01
C PHE A 97 7.60 8.09 8.30
N GLY A 98 6.82 7.24 8.95
CA GLY A 98 7.24 6.52 10.16
C GLY A 98 8.43 5.60 9.92
N ALA A 99 8.54 5.00 8.73
CA ALA A 99 9.66 4.16 8.36
C ALA A 99 10.98 4.93 8.10
N LEU A 100 10.93 6.27 8.03
CA LEU A 100 12.09 7.14 7.81
C LEU A 100 12.66 7.74 9.12
N LEU A 101 12.02 7.48 10.26
CA LEU A 101 12.41 7.95 11.59
C LEU A 101 13.07 6.83 12.39
#